data_AF-A0A954TSB5-F1
#
_entry.id   AF-A0A954TSB5-F1
#
_cell.length_a   1.000
_cell.length_b   1.000
_cell.length_c   1.000
_cell.angle_alpha   90.00
_cell.angle_beta   90.00
_cell.angle_gamma   90.00
#
_symmetry.space_group_name_H-M   'P 1'
#
loop_
_entity.id
_entity.type
_entity.pdbx_description
1 polymer ?
#
loop_
_entity_poly.entity_id
_entity_poly.type
_entity_poly.pdbx_seq_one_letter_code
_entity_poly.pdbx_strand_id
1 'polypeptide(L)'
;MQIPSLLTQRFADAISRCPFALQIDDIGRYADMIRPAGNPEHGDYQANCAMPIGKLLPQSNPRSVAQSLIDQLKLDDLCDLPEIAGPGF
;
A
#
# COMPACT_ATOMS: atom_id res chain seq x y z
N MET A 1 -21.03 2.51 -4.32
CA MET A 1 -19.71 2.59 -3.65
C MET A 1 -18.83 1.52 -4.29
N GLN A 2 -17.72 1.89 -4.93
CA GLN A 2 -16.82 0.90 -5.54
C GLN A 2 -15.62 0.68 -4.61
N ILE A 3 -15.56 -0.49 -3.95
CA ILE A 3 -14.50 -0.85 -3.00
C ILE A 3 -13.09 -0.58 -3.58
N PRO A 4 -12.78 -0.93 -4.85
CA PRO A 4 -11.47 -0.65 -5.43
C PRO A 4 -11.09 0.83 -5.40
N SER A 5 -12.00 1.72 -5.82
CA SER A 5 -11.74 3.17 -5.81
C SER A 5 -11.51 3.73 -4.41
N LEU A 6 -12.20 3.17 -3.40
CA LEU A 6 -12.02 3.60 -2.02
C LEU A 6 -10.67 3.13 -1.48
N LEU A 7 -10.26 1.88 -1.75
CA LEU A 7 -8.94 1.38 -1.38
C LEU A 7 -7.83 2.23 -2.01
N THR A 8 -7.91 2.49 -3.32
CA THR A 8 -6.95 3.36 -4.02
C THR A 8 -6.88 4.74 -3.35
N GLN A 9 -8.02 5.36 -3.02
CA GLN A 9 -8.03 6.64 -2.31
C GLN A 9 -7.34 6.55 -0.95
N ARG A 10 -7.65 5.53 -0.14
CA ARG A 10 -7.05 5.35 1.20
C ARG A 10 -5.54 5.11 1.13
N PHE A 11 -5.07 4.37 0.13
CA PHE A 11 -3.65 4.15 -0.11
C PHE A 11 -2.95 5.43 -0.60
N ALA A 12 -3.54 6.20 -1.51
CA ALA A 12 -2.99 7.50 -1.92
C ALA A 12 -2.81 8.43 -0.71
N ASP A 13 -3.84 8.49 0.14
CA ASP A 13 -3.84 9.20 1.40
C ASP A 13 -2.71 8.73 2.34
N ALA A 14 -2.53 7.41 2.54
CA ALA A 14 -1.48 6.86 3.38
C ALA A 14 -0.07 7.16 2.83
N ILE A 15 0.12 7.01 1.52
CA ILE A 15 1.37 7.34 0.84
C ILE A 15 1.70 8.84 0.98
N SER A 16 0.70 9.73 0.94
CA SER A 16 0.95 11.18 1.14
C SER A 16 1.41 11.55 2.55
N ARG A 17 1.18 10.70 3.55
CA ARG A 17 1.49 10.94 4.97
C ARG A 17 2.66 10.13 5.50
N CYS A 18 3.16 9.18 4.72
CA CYS A 18 4.26 8.32 5.14
C CYS A 18 5.60 9.11 5.20
N PRO A 19 6.60 8.61 5.94
CA PRO A 19 7.89 9.30 6.12
C PRO A 19 8.67 9.59 4.83
N PHE A 20 8.35 8.87 3.75
CA PHE A 20 9.03 8.96 2.46
C PHE A 20 8.21 9.63 1.36
N ALA A 21 7.09 10.29 1.71
CA ALA A 21 6.21 10.96 0.75
C ALA A 21 6.95 11.97 -0.14
N LEU A 22 7.97 12.64 0.40
CA LEU A 22 8.77 13.62 -0.34
C LEU A 22 9.66 13.02 -1.44
N GLN A 23 9.86 11.70 -1.45
CA GLN A 23 10.60 11.00 -2.51
C GLN A 23 9.68 10.40 -3.58
N ILE A 24 8.37 10.58 -3.46
CA ILE A 24 7.36 10.01 -4.35
C ILE A 24 6.82 11.12 -5.25
N ASP A 25 7.22 11.10 -6.51
CA ASP A 25 6.81 12.12 -7.50
C ASP A 25 5.36 11.94 -7.99
N ASP A 26 4.83 10.72 -7.94
CA ASP A 26 3.48 10.38 -8.39
C ASP A 26 2.84 9.37 -7.43
N ILE A 27 2.08 9.89 -6.47
CA ILE A 27 1.35 9.08 -5.48
C ILE A 27 0.29 8.19 -6.14
N GLY A 28 -0.42 8.73 -7.14
CA GLY A 28 -1.52 8.03 -7.82
C GLY A 28 -1.04 6.75 -8.47
N ARG A 29 0.11 6.81 -9.16
CA ARG A 29 0.75 5.64 -9.76
C ARG A 29 0.93 4.48 -8.78
N TYR A 30 1.33 4.76 -7.53
CA TYR A 30 1.54 3.72 -6.52
C TYR A 30 0.22 3.26 -5.89
N ALA A 31 -0.73 4.17 -5.67
CA ALA A 31 -2.06 3.83 -5.17
C ALA A 31 -2.88 2.98 -6.17
N ASP A 32 -2.62 3.11 -7.47
CA ASP A 32 -3.22 2.27 -8.53
C ASP A 32 -2.62 0.85 -8.60
N MET A 33 -1.67 0.53 -7.72
CA MET A 33 -1.11 -0.83 -7.62
C MET A 33 -1.90 -1.75 -6.69
N ILE A 34 -3.04 -1.28 -6.17
CA ILE A 34 -4.00 -2.07 -5.40
C ILE A 34 -4.87 -2.81 -6.41
N ARG A 35 -4.90 -4.14 -6.30
CA ARG A 35 -5.56 -5.03 -7.26
C ARG A 35 -6.33 -6.11 -6.50
N PRO A 36 -7.40 -6.69 -7.07
CA PRO A 36 -7.94 -7.95 -6.55
C PRO A 36 -6.83 -9.00 -6.48
N ALA A 37 -6.81 -9.79 -5.40
CA ALA A 37 -5.83 -10.85 -5.27
C ALA A 37 -6.09 -11.96 -6.30
N GLY A 38 -5.01 -12.53 -6.84
CA GLY A 38 -5.11 -13.67 -7.77
C GLY A 38 -5.28 -15.02 -7.09
N ASN A 39 -4.91 -15.12 -5.80
CA ASN A 39 -5.08 -16.31 -4.97
C ASN A 39 -5.91 -15.92 -3.72
N PRO A 40 -7.03 -16.62 -3.42
CA PRO A 40 -7.82 -16.38 -2.21
C PRO A 40 -7.03 -16.48 -0.90
N GLU A 41 -5.93 -17.25 -0.85
CA GLU A 41 -5.07 -17.31 0.34
C GLU A 41 -4.34 -15.99 0.65
N HIS A 42 -4.30 -15.05 -0.30
CA HIS A 42 -3.71 -13.72 -0.11
C HIS A 42 -4.75 -12.63 0.21
N GLY A 43 -5.99 -13.03 0.52
CA GLY A 43 -7.10 -12.12 0.82
C GLY A 43 -7.87 -11.66 -0.44
N ASP A 44 -8.71 -10.64 -0.29
CA ASP A 44 -9.53 -10.11 -1.39
C ASP A 44 -8.76 -9.16 -2.31
N TYR A 45 -7.83 -8.39 -1.74
CA TYR A 45 -7.03 -7.37 -2.43
C TYR A 45 -5.57 -7.44 -1.98
N GLN A 46 -4.67 -7.09 -2.90
CA GLN A 46 -3.24 -7.04 -2.67
C GLN A 46 -2.68 -5.67 -3.07
N ALA A 47 -1.78 -5.12 -2.24
CA ALA A 47 -1.14 -3.83 -2.47
C ALA A 47 0.32 -4.00 -2.90
N ASN A 48 0.62 -3.75 -4.18
CA ASN A 48 1.95 -4.02 -4.73
C ASN A 48 2.88 -2.80 -4.75
N CYS A 49 2.57 -1.75 -3.98
CA CYS A 49 3.26 -0.47 -4.04
C CYS A 49 4.54 -0.40 -3.19
N ALA A 50 4.67 -1.20 -2.12
CA ALA A 50 5.79 -1.06 -1.20
C ALA A 50 7.15 -1.43 -1.82
N MET A 51 7.20 -2.44 -2.69
CA MET A 51 8.43 -2.81 -3.42
C MET A 51 8.97 -1.69 -4.33
N PRO A 52 8.20 -1.13 -5.27
CA PRO A 52 8.71 -0.07 -6.14
C PRO A 52 8.94 1.25 -5.40
N ILE A 53 8.18 1.57 -4.35
CA ILE A 53 8.49 2.69 -3.45
C ILE A 53 9.83 2.46 -2.77
N GLY A 54 10.07 1.26 -2.23
CA GLY A 54 11.32 0.94 -1.55
C GLY A 54 12.55 1.06 -2.44
N LYS A 55 12.41 0.88 -3.77
CA LYS A 55 13.49 1.11 -4.74
C LYS A 55 13.87 2.58 -4.92
N LEU A 56 12.99 3.53 -4.56
CA LEU A 56 13.29 4.96 -4.58
C LEU A 56 14.19 5.37 -3.41
N LEU A 57 14.15 4.59 -2.33
CA LEU A 57 14.77 4.91 -1.06
C LEU A 57 16.08 4.11 -0.90
N PRO A 58 17.24 4.78 -0.77
CA PRO A 58 18.50 4.09 -0.53
C PRO A 58 18.38 3.18 0.70
N GLN A 59 18.77 1.91 0.55
CA GLN A 59 18.81 0.91 1.63
C GLN A 59 17.46 0.60 2.32
N SER A 60 16.32 0.97 1.74
CA SER A 60 15.03 0.64 2.36
C SER A 60 14.63 -0.82 2.14
N ASN A 61 14.08 -1.44 3.19
CA ASN A 61 13.46 -2.75 3.13
C ASN A 61 11.98 -2.57 2.73
N PRO A 62 11.49 -3.17 1.62
CA PRO A 62 10.09 -3.04 1.21
C PRO A 62 9.08 -3.49 2.28
N ARG A 63 9.47 -4.39 3.20
CA ARG A 63 8.62 -4.79 4.33
C ARG A 63 8.42 -3.64 5.31
N SER A 64 9.47 -2.85 5.56
CA SER A 64 9.38 -1.65 6.40
C SER A 64 8.59 -0.53 5.72
N VAL A 65 8.67 -0.43 4.39
CA VAL A 65 7.82 0.47 3.60
C VAL A 65 6.36 0.08 3.75
N ALA A 66 6.03 -1.22 3.57
CA ALA A 66 4.67 -1.72 3.75
C ALA A 66 4.13 -1.44 5.16
N GLN A 67 4.94 -1.66 6.20
CA GLN A 67 4.55 -1.34 7.57
C GLN A 67 4.25 0.16 7.75
N SER A 68 5.12 1.03 7.23
CA SER A 68 4.92 2.48 7.31
C SER A 68 3.64 2.95 6.60
N LEU A 69 3.21 2.25 5.55
CA LEU A 69 1.93 2.52 4.88
C LEU A 69 0.75 2.05 5.73
N ILE A 70 0.82 0.83 6.29
CA ILE A 70 -0.20 0.28 7.19
C ILE A 70 -0.44 1.20 8.39
N ASP A 71 0.63 1.72 8.98
CA ASP A 71 0.56 2.65 10.12
C ASP A 71 -0.19 3.95 9.79
N GLN A 72 -0.31 4.32 8.50
CA GLN A 72 -1.01 5.51 8.02
C GLN A 72 -2.39 5.22 7.38
N LEU A 73 -2.71 3.94 7.17
CA LEU A 73 -3.96 3.50 6.56
C LEU A 73 -5.13 3.65 7.54
N LYS A 74 -6.28 4.01 6.99
CA LYS A 74 -7.56 4.07 7.70
C LYS A 74 -8.53 3.17 6.94
N LEU A 75 -8.70 1.96 7.46
CA LEU A 75 -9.46 0.86 6.84
C LEU A 75 -10.41 0.17 7.82
N ASP A 76 -10.48 0.65 9.06
CA ASP A 76 -11.32 0.12 10.14
C ASP A 76 -12.81 0.10 9.80
N ASP A 77 -13.24 0.94 8.85
CA ASP A 77 -14.60 1.01 8.32
C ASP A 77 -14.84 0.11 7.09
N LEU A 78 -13.81 -0.55 6.57
CA LEU A 78 -13.85 -1.19 5.24
C LEU A 78 -13.49 -2.68 5.26
N CYS A 79 -12.45 -3.08 5.98
CA CYS A 79 -11.95 -4.44 5.97
C CYS A 79 -11.18 -4.80 7.25
N ASP A 80 -10.83 -6.07 7.38
CA ASP A 80 -9.88 -6.52 8.39
C ASP A 80 -8.50 -5.87 8.20
N LEU A 81 -7.66 -5.93 9.24
CA LEU A 81 -6.32 -5.35 9.21
C LEU A 81 -5.48 -5.99 8.09
N PRO A 82 -4.77 -5.19 7.27
CA PRO A 82 -3.87 -5.73 6.25
C PRO A 82 -2.73 -6.54 6.86
N GLU A 83 -2.37 -7.65 6.21
CA GLU A 83 -1.19 -8.45 6.54
C GLU A 83 -0.06 -8.18 5.52
N ILE A 84 1.20 -8.11 5.99
CA ILE A 84 2.36 -7.97 5.10
C ILE A 84 2.90 -9.35 4.72
N ALA A 85 2.66 -9.76 3.47
CA ALA A 85 3.14 -11.02 2.93
C ALA A 85 4.55 -10.87 2.31
N GLY A 86 5.41 -11.87 2.54
CA GLY A 86 6.73 -11.96 1.92
C GLY A 86 7.58 -10.67 2.08
N PRO A 87 8.19 -10.15 0.99
CA PRO A 87 9.09 -9.01 1.06
C PRO A 87 8.39 -7.66 1.28
N GLY A 88 7.05 -7.57 1.19
CA GLY A 88 6.33 -6.29 1.26
C GLY A 88 5.13 -6.25 0.30
N PHE A 89 4.35 -7.32 0.26
CA PHE A 89 3.06 -7.39 -0.41
C PHE A 89 1.92 -7.16 0.57
#